data_AF-B3M3Q8-F1
#
_entry.id   AF-B3M3Q8-F1
#
_cell.length_a   1.000
_cell.length_b   1.000
_cell.length_c   1.000
_cell.angle_alpha   90.00
_cell.angle_beta   90.00
_cell.angle_gamma   90.00
#
_symmetry.space_group_name_H-M   'P 1'
#
loop_
_entity.id
_entity.type
_entity.pdbx_description
1 polymer ?
#
loop_
_entity_poly.entity_id
_entity_poly.type
_entity_poly.pdbx_seq_one_letter_code
_entity_poly.pdbx_strand_id
1 'polypeptide(L)'
;MESLYHQTNNAVKEIERDFQRLSQLSPQESLDVESGIQVKITQANSNCDRLDVLLFKVPTSQRPSSKLRVDQLKYDLRHLQNSLQTARERRQRRVQELSDREQLLNHRFTANSSQPEDTCLQLDYELQHHSQLGNAHRGVDDMIASGSGILESLISQRMTLGGAHKRIQAIGSTLGLSNHTMKLIERRLVEDRKIFVGGCIGTLLIISLIIYYFLVL
;
A
#
# COMPACT_ATOMS: atom_id res chain seq x y z
N MET A 1 2.01 23.19 -7.86
CA MET A 1 1.63 21.76 -7.75
C MET A 1 2.81 20.88 -8.14
N GLU A 2 3.44 21.10 -9.30
CA GLU A 2 4.67 20.42 -9.74
C GLU A 2 5.82 20.47 -8.72
N SER A 3 6.15 21.65 -8.18
CA SER A 3 7.27 21.82 -7.23
C SER A 3 7.08 21.04 -5.92
N LEU A 4 5.88 21.09 -5.35
CA LEU A 4 5.55 20.37 -4.12
C LEU A 4 5.49 18.86 -4.35
N TYR A 5 5.08 18.43 -5.56
CA TYR A 5 5.12 17.03 -5.96
C TYR A 5 6.56 16.51 -6.02
N HIS A 6 7.47 17.23 -6.68
CA HIS A 6 8.89 16.84 -6.75
C HIS A 6 9.55 16.84 -5.37
N GLN A 7 9.22 17.82 -4.52
CA GLN A 7 9.71 17.87 -3.14
C GLN A 7 9.24 16.65 -2.34
N THR A 8 7.96 16.28 -2.45
CA THR A 8 7.40 15.13 -1.73
C THR A 8 7.97 13.81 -2.25
N ASN A 9 8.16 13.68 -3.57
CA ASN A 9 8.80 12.51 -4.17
C ASN A 9 10.27 12.36 -3.73
N ASN A 10 11.02 13.45 -3.68
CA ASN A 10 12.39 13.43 -3.12
C ASN A 10 12.39 13.04 -1.64
N ALA A 11 11.44 13.53 -0.84
CA ALA A 11 11.30 13.13 0.55
C ALA A 11 11.01 11.62 0.70
N VAL A 12 10.16 11.05 -0.15
CA VAL A 12 9.90 9.60 -0.18
C VAL A 12 11.17 8.81 -0.50
N LYS A 13 11.94 9.21 -1.51
CA LYS A 13 13.22 8.56 -1.85
C LYS A 13 14.25 8.64 -0.73
N GLU A 14 14.31 9.78 -0.03
CA GLU A 14 15.18 9.91 1.15
C GLU A 14 14.75 8.96 2.26
N ILE A 15 13.44 8.86 2.54
CA ILE A 15 12.91 7.93 3.53
C ILE A 15 13.30 6.49 3.18
N GLU A 16 13.18 6.07 1.92
CA GLU A 16 13.60 4.74 1.47
C GLU A 16 15.09 4.49 1.68
N ARG A 17 15.94 5.49 1.39
CA ARG A 17 17.39 5.40 1.64
C ARG A 17 17.70 5.29 3.13
N ASP A 18 16.99 6.05 3.96
CA ASP A 18 17.16 6.03 5.42
C ASP A 18 16.67 4.68 5.99
N PHE A 19 15.65 4.05 5.40
CA PHE A 19 15.24 2.67 5.69
C PHE A 19 16.30 1.63 5.32
N GLN A 20 16.97 1.78 4.17
CA GLN A 20 18.08 0.90 3.80
C GLN A 20 19.27 1.04 4.75
N ARG A 21 19.50 2.24 5.28
CA ARG A 21 20.50 2.46 6.34
C ARG A 21 20.06 1.83 7.65
N LEU A 22 18.79 1.92 8.03
CA LEU A 22 18.25 1.33 9.25
C LEU A 22 18.55 -0.18 9.38
N SER A 23 18.66 -0.91 8.27
CA SER A 23 19.01 -2.34 8.30
C SER A 23 20.49 -2.64 8.57
N GLN A 24 21.37 -1.66 8.40
CA GLN A 24 22.83 -1.82 8.50
C GLN A 24 23.42 -1.18 9.78
N LEU A 25 22.68 -0.33 10.47
CA LEU A 25 23.17 0.42 11.63
C LEU A 25 22.95 -0.28 12.97
N SER A 26 23.71 0.17 13.97
CA SER A 26 23.67 -0.32 15.34
C SER A 26 22.32 -0.03 16.04
N PRO A 27 21.97 -0.75 17.13
CA PRO A 27 20.67 -0.60 17.80
C PRO A 27 20.41 0.78 18.43
N GLN A 28 21.46 1.59 18.70
CA GLN A 28 21.28 2.95 19.23
C GLN A 28 21.01 3.94 18.10
N GLU A 29 21.82 3.91 17.04
CA GLU A 29 21.64 4.75 15.86
C GLU A 29 20.31 4.46 15.14
N SER A 30 19.78 3.24 15.28
CA SER A 30 18.48 2.86 14.72
C SER A 30 17.31 3.66 15.33
N LEU A 31 17.37 4.05 16.61
CA LEU A 31 16.30 4.82 17.25
C LEU A 31 16.21 6.25 16.69
N ASP A 32 17.36 6.90 16.54
CA ASP A 32 17.46 8.26 16.02
C ASP A 32 17.03 8.32 14.56
N VAL A 33 17.45 7.33 13.76
CA VAL A 33 17.05 7.20 12.36
C VAL A 33 15.54 6.89 12.25
N GLU A 34 14.97 6.02 13.08
CA GLU A 34 13.52 5.75 13.12
C GLU A 34 12.70 7.00 13.48
N SER A 35 13.17 7.79 14.44
CA SER A 35 12.55 9.07 14.81
C SER A 35 12.61 10.06 13.64
N GLY A 36 13.78 10.18 13.00
CA GLY A 36 13.98 11.00 11.81
C GLY A 36 13.07 10.60 10.64
N ILE A 37 12.96 9.30 10.35
CA ILE A 37 12.06 8.77 9.32
C ILE A 37 10.60 9.12 9.65
N GLN A 38 10.17 8.96 10.90
CA GLN A 38 8.81 9.29 11.32
C GLN A 38 8.46 10.77 11.08
N VAL A 39 9.39 11.69 11.41
CA VAL A 39 9.21 13.12 11.16
C VAL A 39 9.11 13.40 9.67
N LYS A 40 9.98 12.79 8.84
CA LYS A 40 9.94 12.93 7.38
C LYS A 40 8.64 12.40 6.77
N ILE A 41 8.14 11.25 7.23
CA ILE A 41 6.84 10.69 6.80
C ILE A 41 5.70 11.65 7.15
N THR A 42 5.71 12.21 8.36
CA THR A 42 4.67 13.16 8.80
C THR A 42 4.69 14.44 7.95
N GLN A 43 5.88 14.96 7.65
CA GLN A 43 6.06 16.10 6.77
C GLN A 43 5.58 15.80 5.34
N ALA A 44 5.92 14.63 4.78
CA ALA A 44 5.49 14.22 3.46
C ALA A 44 3.95 14.02 3.36
N ASN A 45 3.32 13.45 4.40
CA ASN A 45 1.86 13.37 4.49
C ASN A 45 1.22 14.77 4.48
N SER A 46 1.73 15.72 5.26
CA SER A 46 1.23 17.10 5.25
C SER A 46 1.37 17.78 3.89
N ASN A 47 2.42 17.45 3.13
CA ASN A 47 2.60 17.92 1.76
C ASN A 47 1.59 17.28 0.79
N CYS A 48 1.28 15.99 0.96
CA CYS A 48 0.22 15.31 0.22
C CYS A 48 -1.16 15.93 0.47
N ASP A 49 -1.48 16.31 1.71
CA ASP A 49 -2.73 17.01 2.04
C ASP A 49 -2.81 18.38 1.36
N ARG A 50 -1.68 19.11 1.30
CA ARG A 50 -1.58 20.36 0.54
C ARG A 50 -1.72 20.13 -0.97
N LEU A 51 -1.19 19.02 -1.50
CA LEU A 51 -1.37 18.64 -2.91
C LEU A 51 -2.83 18.35 -3.23
N ASP A 52 -3.59 17.72 -2.34
CA ASP A 52 -5.03 17.51 -2.51
C ASP A 52 -5.79 18.83 -2.61
N VAL A 53 -5.47 19.80 -1.73
CA VAL A 53 -6.08 21.14 -1.78
C VAL A 53 -5.75 21.83 -3.11
N LEU A 54 -4.50 21.72 -3.56
CA LEU A 54 -4.06 22.26 -4.85
C LEU A 54 -4.71 21.54 -6.04
N LEU A 55 -5.10 20.28 -5.89
CA LEU A 55 -5.79 19.50 -6.92
C LEU A 55 -7.15 20.07 -7.29
N PHE A 56 -7.80 20.76 -6.34
CA PHE A 56 -9.04 21.48 -6.62
C PHE A 56 -8.83 22.69 -7.55
N LYS A 57 -7.64 23.28 -7.57
CA LYS A 57 -7.28 24.44 -8.41
C LYS A 57 -6.81 24.07 -9.83
N VAL A 58 -6.69 22.77 -10.15
CA VAL A 58 -6.20 22.28 -11.45
C VAL A 58 -7.36 22.13 -12.44
N PRO A 59 -7.16 22.41 -13.75
CA PRO A 59 -8.18 22.21 -14.78
C PRO A 59 -8.76 20.79 -14.78
N THR A 60 -10.06 20.66 -15.03
CA THR A 60 -10.80 19.37 -14.99
C THR A 60 -10.21 18.29 -15.90
N SER A 61 -9.55 18.68 -16.99
CA SER A 61 -8.88 17.76 -17.92
C SER A 61 -7.61 17.11 -17.32
N GLN A 62 -6.85 17.81 -16.48
CA GLN A 62 -5.59 17.29 -15.90
C GLN A 62 -5.78 16.72 -14.49
N ARG A 63 -6.88 17.10 -13.81
CA ARG A 63 -7.25 16.64 -12.47
C ARG A 63 -7.17 15.10 -12.28
N PRO A 64 -7.65 14.23 -13.19
CA PRO A 64 -7.55 12.78 -12.98
C PRO A 64 -6.11 12.26 -12.96
N SER A 65 -5.23 12.80 -13.82
CA SER A 65 -3.82 12.40 -13.86
C SER A 65 -3.06 12.86 -12.61
N SER A 66 -3.27 14.11 -12.19
CA SER A 66 -2.68 14.63 -10.95
C SER A 66 -3.21 13.88 -9.72
N LYS A 67 -4.48 13.47 -9.73
CA LYS A 67 -5.09 12.73 -8.62
C LYS A 67 -4.45 11.36 -8.46
N LEU A 68 -4.31 10.62 -9.57
CA LEU A 68 -3.65 9.32 -9.56
C LEU A 68 -2.24 9.39 -8.99
N ARG A 69 -1.47 10.43 -9.36
CA ARG A 69 -0.11 10.64 -8.85
C ARG A 69 -0.08 10.92 -7.34
N VAL A 70 -1.00 11.74 -6.83
CA VAL A 70 -1.10 12.02 -5.39
C VAL A 70 -1.57 10.78 -4.61
N ASP A 71 -2.52 10.02 -5.16
CA ASP A 71 -3.00 8.78 -4.56
C ASP A 71 -1.89 7.71 -4.50
N GLN A 72 -1.02 7.63 -5.52
CA GLN A 72 0.17 6.78 -5.50
C GLN A 72 1.13 7.17 -4.37
N LEU A 73 1.46 8.46 -4.24
CA LEU A 73 2.32 8.95 -3.15
C LEU A 73 1.76 8.63 -1.77
N LYS A 74 0.44 8.76 -1.58
CA LYS A 74 -0.22 8.39 -0.33
C LYS A 74 -0.12 6.90 -0.04
N TYR A 75 -0.27 6.06 -1.06
CA TYR A 75 -0.09 4.63 -0.92
C TYR A 75 1.34 4.30 -0.48
N ASP A 76 2.35 4.89 -1.14
CA ASP A 76 3.76 4.66 -0.82
C ASP A 76 4.07 5.13 0.62
N LEU A 77 3.56 6.29 1.05
CA LEU A 77 3.72 6.78 2.42
C LEU A 77 3.07 5.88 3.47
N ARG A 78 1.87 5.35 3.21
CA ARG A 78 1.21 4.38 4.11
C ARG A 78 2.01 3.09 4.21
N HIS A 79 2.54 2.61 3.09
CA HIS A 79 3.39 1.42 3.07
C HIS A 79 4.68 1.63 3.88
N LEU A 80 5.35 2.78 3.73
CA LEU A 80 6.53 3.14 4.51
C LEU A 80 6.21 3.26 6.00
N GLN A 81 5.06 3.82 6.36
CA GLN A 81 4.62 3.93 7.75
C GLN A 81 4.37 2.55 8.38
N ASN A 82 3.71 1.63 7.68
CA ASN A 82 3.52 0.25 8.14
C ASN A 82 4.85 -0.51 8.27
N SER A 83 5.77 -0.27 7.33
CA SER A 83 7.12 -0.86 7.36
C SER A 83 7.91 -0.39 8.58
N LEU A 84 7.78 0.89 8.94
CA LEU A 84 8.44 1.48 10.11
C LEU A 84 7.88 0.89 11.41
N GLN A 85 6.56 0.76 11.49
CA GLN A 85 5.90 0.16 12.64
C GLN A 85 6.33 -1.31 12.82
N THR A 86 6.39 -2.08 11.74
CA THR A 86 6.86 -3.47 11.78
C THR A 86 8.32 -3.56 12.25
N ALA A 87 9.18 -2.63 11.81
CA ALA A 87 10.57 -2.57 12.26
C ALA A 87 10.68 -2.27 13.77
N ARG A 88 9.88 -1.32 14.26
CA ARG A 88 9.79 -0.98 15.69
C ARG A 88 9.31 -2.16 16.53
N GLU A 89 8.25 -2.83 16.10
CA GLU A 89 7.71 -4.02 16.80
C GLU A 89 8.75 -5.15 16.86
N ARG A 90 9.45 -5.44 15.75
CA ARG A 90 10.53 -6.42 15.74
C ARG A 90 11.66 -6.06 16.69
N ARG A 91 12.02 -4.77 16.78
CA ARG A 91 13.02 -4.31 17.74
C ARG A 91 12.54 -4.47 19.18
N GLN A 92 11.32 -4.03 19.48
CA GLN A 92 10.74 -4.11 20.82
C GLN A 92 10.64 -5.56 21.31
N ARG A 93 10.22 -6.48 20.44
CA ARG A 93 10.24 -7.92 20.72
C ARG A 93 11.63 -8.43 21.08
N ARG A 94 12.66 -8.07 20.31
CA ARG A 94 14.06 -8.45 20.63
C ARG A 94 14.52 -7.92 21.98
N VAL A 95 14.14 -6.70 22.34
CA VAL A 95 14.48 -6.11 23.65
C VAL A 95 13.75 -6.83 24.79
N GLN A 96 12.48 -7.18 24.60
CA GLN A 96 11.70 -7.97 25.55
C GLN A 96 12.32 -9.37 25.74
N GLU A 97 12.60 -10.08 24.65
CA GLU A 97 13.24 -11.40 24.67
C GLU A 97 14.58 -11.40 25.41
N LEU A 98 15.40 -10.34 25.24
CA LEU A 98 16.65 -10.18 25.97
C LEU A 98 16.42 -9.92 27.46
N SER A 99 15.47 -9.05 27.80
CA SER A 99 15.10 -8.77 29.20
C SER A 99 14.56 -10.02 29.90
N ASP A 100 13.70 -10.78 29.24
CA ASP A 100 13.14 -12.03 29.76
C ASP A 100 14.25 -13.07 29.96
N ARG A 101 15.18 -13.16 29.01
CA ARG A 101 16.37 -14.01 29.13
C ARG A 101 17.27 -13.60 30.30
N GLU A 102 17.50 -12.31 30.51
CA GLU A 102 18.27 -11.80 31.65
C GLU A 102 17.60 -12.11 32.99
N GLN A 103 16.28 -11.99 33.07
CA GLN A 103 15.51 -12.38 34.26
C GLN A 103 15.68 -13.87 34.57
N LEU A 104 15.57 -14.74 33.55
CA LEU A 104 15.78 -16.17 33.70
C LEU A 104 17.23 -16.53 34.09
N LEU A 105 18.23 -15.77 33.63
CA LEU A 105 19.63 -15.97 34.00
C LEU A 105 19.94 -15.50 35.43
N ASN A 106 19.25 -14.47 35.91
CA ASN A 106 19.35 -14.02 37.31
C ASN A 106 18.70 -14.99 38.30
N HIS A 107 17.81 -15.88 37.84
CA HIS A 107 17.36 -17.05 38.60
C HIS A 107 18.44 -18.15 38.59
N ARG A 108 19.56 -17.93 39.30
CA ARG A 108 20.56 -18.97 39.54
C ARG A 108 19.96 -20.04 40.47
N PHE A 109 19.66 -21.22 39.92
CA PHE A 109 19.35 -22.43 40.70
C PHE A 109 20.50 -22.73 41.67
N THR A 110 20.30 -22.46 42.97
CA THR A 110 21.19 -22.91 44.04
C THR A 110 20.80 -24.33 44.44
N ALA A 111 21.27 -25.33 43.68
CA ALA A 111 20.95 -26.73 43.93
C ALA A 111 21.68 -27.37 45.15
N ASN A 112 22.33 -26.58 46.02
CA ASN A 112 22.98 -27.14 47.20
C ASN A 112 23.18 -26.09 48.31
N SER A 113 22.11 -25.72 49.01
CA SER A 113 22.20 -25.14 50.36
C SER A 113 21.44 -26.06 51.31
N SER A 114 22.20 -26.86 52.04
CA SER A 114 21.74 -27.91 52.96
C SER A 114 21.08 -27.34 54.22
N GLN A 115 19.87 -26.79 54.12
CA GLN A 115 19.05 -26.38 55.27
C GLN A 115 17.53 -26.47 54.94
N PRO A 116 16.67 -26.68 55.95
CA PRO A 116 15.30 -27.18 55.80
C PRO A 116 14.32 -26.09 55.29
N GLU A 117 14.45 -25.69 54.03
CA GLU A 117 13.54 -24.75 53.33
C GLU A 117 12.73 -25.41 52.20
N ASP A 118 12.74 -26.74 52.10
CA ASP A 118 12.05 -27.47 51.01
C ASP A 118 10.53 -27.24 50.97
N THR A 119 9.91 -26.78 52.07
CA THR A 119 8.47 -26.44 52.10
C THR A 119 8.19 -25.03 51.54
N CYS A 120 9.16 -24.12 51.56
CA CYS A 120 9.07 -22.78 50.98
C CYS A 120 9.19 -22.85 49.45
N LEU A 121 10.14 -23.64 48.95
CA LEU A 121 10.40 -23.82 47.52
C LEU A 121 9.27 -24.56 46.78
N GLN A 122 8.60 -25.52 47.42
CA GLN A 122 7.48 -26.23 46.81
C GLN A 122 6.19 -25.38 46.74
N LEU A 123 5.95 -24.53 47.75
CA LEU A 123 4.81 -23.60 47.75
C LEU A 123 4.99 -22.49 46.71
N ASP A 124 6.22 -21.98 46.56
CA ASP A 124 6.55 -20.97 45.56
C ASP A 124 6.47 -21.55 44.13
N TYR A 125 6.88 -22.82 43.94
CA TYR A 125 6.69 -23.54 42.68
C TYR A 125 5.20 -23.73 42.33
N GLU A 126 4.33 -24.09 43.28
CA GLU A 126 2.89 -24.23 43.03
C GLU A 126 2.18 -22.89 42.79
N LEU A 127 2.52 -21.83 43.53
CA LEU A 127 2.03 -20.47 43.29
C LEU A 127 2.51 -19.94 41.93
N GLN A 128 3.76 -20.22 41.57
CA GLN A 128 4.32 -19.83 40.28
C GLN A 128 3.69 -20.64 39.14
N HIS A 129 3.43 -21.94 39.32
CA HIS A 129 2.73 -22.76 38.33
C HIS A 129 1.27 -22.31 38.16
N HIS A 130 0.61 -21.85 39.22
CA HIS A 130 -0.72 -21.23 39.15
C HIS A 130 -0.69 -19.90 38.40
N SER A 131 0.33 -19.05 38.63
CA SER A 131 0.50 -17.79 37.90
C SER A 131 0.84 -18.03 36.42
N GLN A 132 1.65 -19.05 36.11
CA GLN A 132 1.97 -19.47 34.75
C GLN A 132 0.75 -20.05 34.04
N LEU A 133 -0.09 -20.83 34.74
CA LEU A 133 -1.38 -21.29 34.22
C LEU A 133 -2.32 -20.12 33.93
N GLY A 134 -2.36 -19.11 34.83
CA GLY A 134 -3.13 -17.89 34.61
C GLY A 134 -2.64 -17.07 33.41
N ASN A 135 -1.32 -16.94 33.24
CA ASN A 135 -0.72 -16.25 32.10
C ASN A 135 -0.88 -17.04 30.80
N ALA A 136 -0.78 -18.38 30.85
CA ALA A 136 -1.03 -19.25 29.70
C ALA A 136 -2.51 -19.19 29.29
N HIS A 137 -3.43 -19.13 30.24
CA HIS A 137 -4.85 -18.98 29.96
C HIS A 137 -5.14 -17.64 29.27
N ARG A 138 -4.58 -16.53 29.77
CA ARG A 138 -4.68 -15.22 29.11
C ARG A 138 -4.03 -15.22 27.72
N GLY A 139 -2.88 -15.87 27.56
CA GLY A 139 -2.23 -16.01 26.25
C GLY A 139 -3.05 -16.82 25.25
N VAL A 140 -3.74 -17.87 25.71
CA VAL A 140 -4.70 -18.64 24.91
C VAL A 140 -5.92 -17.78 24.58
N ASP A 141 -6.46 -17.03 25.53
CA ASP A 141 -7.60 -16.13 25.31
C ASP A 141 -7.28 -15.02 24.30
N ASP A 142 -6.10 -14.40 24.38
CA ASP A 142 -5.63 -13.42 23.39
C ASP A 142 -5.47 -14.04 22.00
N MET A 143 -5.02 -15.29 21.94
CA MET A 143 -4.86 -16.02 20.68
C MET A 143 -6.23 -16.43 20.09
N ILE A 144 -7.20 -16.80 20.93
CA ILE A 144 -8.60 -17.05 20.53
C ILE A 144 -9.26 -15.75 20.05
N ALA A 145 -9.06 -14.64 20.77
CA ALA A 145 -9.57 -13.32 20.39
C ALA A 145 -8.98 -12.88 19.04
N SER A 146 -7.67 -13.01 18.87
CA SER A 146 -6.98 -12.73 17.60
C SER A 146 -7.47 -13.65 16.47
N GLY A 147 -7.63 -14.95 16.74
CA GLY A 147 -8.18 -15.92 15.79
C GLY A 147 -9.59 -15.57 15.33
N SER A 148 -10.46 -15.13 16.25
CA SER A 148 -11.81 -14.68 15.94
C SER A 148 -11.82 -13.42 15.08
N GLY A 149 -10.93 -12.45 15.34
CA GLY A 149 -10.80 -11.22 14.56
C GLY A 149 -10.26 -11.46 13.15
N ILE A 150 -9.35 -12.44 12.99
CA ILE A 150 -8.87 -12.89 11.67
C ILE A 150 -10.00 -13.56 10.89
N LEU A 151 -10.78 -14.44 11.55
CA LEU A 151 -11.90 -15.12 10.91
C LEU A 151 -12.98 -14.12 10.45
N GLU A 152 -13.33 -13.15 11.30
CA GLU A 152 -14.26 -12.06 10.96
C GLU A 152 -13.72 -11.21 9.81
N SER A 153 -12.42 -10.91 9.81
CA SER A 153 -11.77 -10.20 8.69
C SER A 153 -11.81 -11.01 7.40
N LEU A 154 -11.65 -12.34 7.44
CA LEU A 154 -11.76 -13.22 6.27
C LEU A 154 -13.21 -13.30 5.76
N ILE A 155 -14.19 -13.34 6.65
CA ILE A 155 -15.62 -13.29 6.30
C ILE A 155 -15.98 -11.94 5.67
N SER A 156 -15.52 -10.84 6.28
CA SER A 156 -15.65 -9.48 5.77
C SER A 156 -14.97 -9.30 4.40
N GLN A 157 -13.78 -9.85 4.22
CA GLN A 157 -13.09 -9.87 2.92
C GLN A 157 -13.89 -10.65 1.89
N ARG A 158 -14.43 -11.83 2.23
CA ARG A 158 -15.31 -12.60 1.32
C ARG A 158 -16.56 -11.82 0.93
N MET A 159 -17.21 -11.15 1.88
CA MET A 159 -18.37 -10.30 1.62
C MET A 159 -18.01 -9.10 0.72
N THR A 160 -16.84 -8.50 0.95
CA THR A 160 -16.32 -7.39 0.14
C THR A 160 -15.94 -7.85 -1.27
N LEU A 161 -15.31 -9.03 -1.42
CA LEU A 161 -15.02 -9.66 -2.70
C LEU A 161 -16.30 -10.03 -3.47
N GLY A 162 -17.35 -10.49 -2.78
CA GLY A 162 -18.67 -10.70 -3.38
C GLY A 162 -19.30 -9.40 -3.89
N GLY A 163 -19.17 -8.31 -3.13
CA GLY A 163 -19.58 -6.97 -3.54
C GLY A 163 -18.76 -6.42 -4.72
N ALA A 164 -17.45 -6.66 -4.72
CA ALA A 164 -16.55 -6.29 -5.81
C ALA A 164 -16.86 -7.09 -7.08
N HIS A 165 -17.17 -8.38 -7.00
CA HIS A 165 -17.59 -9.19 -8.14
C HIS A 165 -18.92 -8.70 -8.72
N LYS A 166 -19.91 -8.36 -7.88
CA LYS A 166 -21.16 -7.71 -8.34
C LYS A 166 -20.90 -6.36 -8.99
N ARG A 167 -19.96 -5.57 -8.46
CA ARG A 167 -19.56 -4.28 -9.06
C ARG A 167 -18.81 -4.48 -10.38
N ILE A 168 -17.93 -5.46 -10.48
CA ILE A 168 -17.24 -5.84 -11.72
C ILE A 168 -18.24 -6.35 -12.76
N GLN A 169 -19.25 -7.12 -12.35
CA GLN A 169 -20.32 -7.56 -13.25
C GLN A 169 -21.20 -6.40 -13.72
N ALA A 170 -21.49 -5.43 -12.85
CA ALA A 170 -22.19 -4.19 -13.21
C ALA A 170 -21.32 -3.27 -14.08
N ILE A 171 -20.01 -3.23 -13.86
CA ILE A 171 -19.02 -2.54 -14.70
C ILE A 171 -18.93 -3.24 -16.05
N GLY A 172 -18.88 -4.58 -16.11
CA GLY A 172 -18.94 -5.36 -17.33
C GLY A 172 -20.26 -5.17 -18.11
N SER A 173 -21.40 -5.05 -17.41
CA SER A 173 -22.69 -4.78 -18.07
C SER A 173 -22.83 -3.32 -18.51
N THR A 174 -22.19 -2.36 -17.83
CA THR A 174 -22.19 -0.94 -18.21
C THR A 174 -21.15 -0.61 -19.27
N LEU A 175 -20.00 -1.29 -19.29
CA LEU A 175 -19.06 -1.31 -20.43
C LEU A 175 -19.63 -2.09 -21.62
N GLY A 176 -20.49 -3.09 -21.39
CA GLY A 176 -21.29 -3.75 -22.43
C GLY A 176 -22.34 -2.83 -23.09
N LEU A 177 -22.66 -1.69 -22.47
CA LEU A 177 -23.51 -0.62 -23.02
C LEU A 177 -22.69 0.54 -23.63
N SER A 178 -21.40 0.34 -23.88
CA SER A 178 -20.51 1.21 -24.67
C SER A 178 -20.89 1.26 -26.16
N ASN A 179 -22.19 1.29 -26.48
CA ASN A 179 -22.66 1.50 -27.84
C ASN A 179 -22.38 2.94 -28.32
N HIS A 180 -21.98 3.86 -27.43
CA HIS A 180 -21.53 5.19 -27.82
C HIS A 180 -20.02 5.22 -28.11
N THR A 181 -19.18 4.63 -27.25
CA THR A 181 -17.72 4.62 -27.43
C THR A 181 -17.25 3.62 -28.48
N MET A 182 -17.90 2.46 -28.63
CA MET A 182 -17.66 1.53 -29.73
C MET A 182 -18.08 2.14 -31.08
N LYS A 183 -19.22 2.84 -31.11
CA LYS A 183 -19.74 3.53 -32.30
C LYS A 183 -18.93 4.79 -32.66
N LEU A 184 -18.31 5.45 -31.67
CA LEU A 184 -17.35 6.54 -31.91
C LEU A 184 -16.06 6.03 -32.57
N ILE A 185 -15.61 4.81 -32.24
CA ILE A 185 -14.45 4.19 -32.88
C ILE A 185 -14.80 3.73 -34.30
N GLU A 186 -15.96 3.10 -34.47
CA GLU A 186 -16.44 2.62 -35.78
C GLU A 186 -16.71 3.79 -36.75
N ARG A 187 -17.22 4.92 -36.26
CA ARG A 187 -17.48 6.12 -37.08
C ARG A 187 -16.20 6.74 -37.64
N ARG A 188 -15.09 6.73 -36.88
CA ARG A 188 -13.78 7.23 -37.35
C ARG A 188 -13.23 6.40 -38.51
N LEU A 189 -13.40 5.09 -38.48
CA LEU A 189 -12.97 4.19 -39.56
C LEU A 189 -13.85 4.30 -40.81
N VAL A 190 -15.16 4.49 -40.64
CA VAL A 190 -16.11 4.66 -41.76
C VAL A 190 -15.94 6.01 -42.45
N GLU A 191 -15.65 7.07 -41.69
CA GLU A 191 -15.42 8.42 -42.23
C GLU A 191 -14.11 8.49 -43.02
N ASP A 192 -13.04 7.89 -42.51
CA ASP A 192 -11.74 7.80 -43.20
C ASP A 192 -11.86 7.04 -44.54
N ARG A 193 -12.61 5.93 -44.55
CA ARG A 193 -12.90 5.18 -45.80
C ARG A 193 -13.64 6.01 -46.84
N LYS A 194 -14.58 6.87 -46.43
CA LYS A 194 -15.32 7.74 -47.36
C LYS A 194 -14.44 8.85 -47.93
N ILE A 195 -13.57 9.46 -47.11
CA ILE A 195 -12.62 10.48 -47.55
C ILE A 195 -11.61 9.87 -48.55
N PHE A 196 -11.11 8.68 -48.27
CA PHE A 196 -10.22 7.94 -49.17
C PHE A 196 -10.86 7.65 -50.54
N VAL A 197 -12.09 7.11 -50.55
CA VAL A 197 -12.80 6.81 -51.80
C VAL A 197 -13.12 8.09 -52.58
N GLY A 198 -13.51 9.18 -51.90
CA GLY A 198 -13.72 10.48 -52.52
C GLY A 198 -12.46 11.02 -53.21
N GLY A 199 -11.30 10.90 -52.54
CA GLY A 199 -10.01 11.27 -53.11
C GLY A 199 -9.65 10.48 -54.37
N CYS A 200 -9.86 9.16 -54.37
CA CYS A 200 -9.62 8.31 -55.54
C CYS A 200 -10.51 8.66 -56.74
N ILE A 201 -11.78 8.97 -56.51
CA ILE A 201 -12.70 9.35 -57.60
C ILE A 201 -12.32 10.73 -58.17
N GLY A 202 -11.96 11.68 -57.29
CA GLY A 202 -11.53 13.02 -57.71
C GLY A 202 -10.29 12.98 -58.60
N THR A 203 -9.27 12.20 -58.23
CA THR A 203 -8.06 12.08 -59.05
C THR A 203 -8.34 11.39 -60.39
N LEU A 204 -9.19 10.36 -60.43
CA LEU A 204 -9.60 9.71 -61.67
C LEU A 204 -10.36 10.64 -62.61
N LEU A 205 -11.27 11.47 -62.10
CA LEU A 205 -12.00 12.45 -62.91
C LEU A 205 -11.08 13.51 -63.52
N ILE A 206 -10.13 14.03 -62.74
CA ILE A 206 -9.15 15.01 -63.22
C ILE A 206 -8.30 14.41 -64.34
N ILE A 207 -7.80 13.18 -64.16
CA ILE A 207 -7.02 12.48 -65.20
C ILE A 207 -7.87 12.25 -66.45
N SER A 208 -9.11 11.79 -66.29
CA SER A 208 -10.01 11.54 -67.43
C SER A 208 -10.34 12.81 -68.20
N LEU A 209 -10.50 13.94 -67.51
CA LEU A 209 -10.79 15.23 -68.14
C LEU A 209 -9.59 15.75 -68.92
N ILE A 210 -8.37 15.60 -68.37
CA ILE A 210 -7.13 15.95 -69.06
C ILE A 210 -6.97 15.11 -70.34
N ILE A 211 -7.18 13.79 -70.26
CA ILE A 211 -7.09 12.91 -71.42
C ILE A 211 -8.14 13.27 -72.47
N TYR A 212 -9.38 13.54 -72.06
CA TYR A 212 -10.45 13.94 -72.98
C TYR A 212 -10.08 15.24 -73.70
N TYR A 213 -9.62 16.26 -72.98
CA TYR A 213 -9.20 17.52 -73.58
C TYR A 213 -8.02 17.35 -74.53
N PHE A 214 -7.05 16.48 -74.21
CA PHE A 214 -5.89 16.23 -75.07
C PHE A 214 -6.20 15.33 -76.28
N LEU A 215 -7.27 14.55 -76.23
CA LEU A 215 -7.65 13.61 -77.30
C LEU A 215 -8.73 14.19 -78.24
N VAL A 216 -9.56 15.11 -77.76
CA VAL A 216 -10.63 15.75 -78.54
C VAL A 216 -10.19 17.08 -79.16
N LEU A 217 -9.19 17.76 -78.58
CA LEU A 217 -8.54 18.94 -79.15
C LEU A 217 -7.32 18.53 -80.00
#